data_AF-A0A2T9YQG2-F1
#
_entry.id   AF-A0A2T9YQG2-F1
#
_cell.length_a   1.000
_cell.length_b   1.000
_cell.length_c   1.000
_cell.angle_alpha   90.00
_cell.angle_beta   90.00
_cell.angle_gamma   90.00
#
_symmetry.space_group_name_H-M   'P 1'
#
loop_
_entity.id
_entity.type
_entity.pdbx_description
1 polymer ?
#
loop_
_entity_poly.entity_id
_entity_poly.type
_entity_poly.pdbx_seq_one_letter_code
_entity_poly.pdbx_strand_id
1 'polypeptide(L)'
;MNTPENTRNNQRYTGFGDLSPSGKSQKAKMMYDYLVKLSGNSPGELMDYFLNKSKFGKDLIESVRNEFRMLRMTLNIQALHQSLDKYSDQKSNVLALVADTHSRKEIRDMGFKLSNTQYAEAKRKAEDGLFSLGSKRHKADHSSRIISKDTKEIVVSYLLNNSRASSNTCKVKQENGKYMYQPVYYLDSTKLDIYNSICREKPGIKLGLSTFYTLCLPNFKKGKKRVDMCPICIKGENNEKRLRKINPEDNTELSGQIRRQVGLYKKHLLVKKRQSEAYKACLDRSSPRLRSYYEF
;
A
#
# COMPACT_ATOMS: atom_id res chain seq x y z
N MET A 1 59.70 52.66 -6.77
CA MET A 1 60.13 51.33 -7.24
C MET A 1 59.04 50.35 -6.86
N ASN A 2 58.25 49.93 -7.83
CA ASN A 2 57.09 49.06 -7.63
C ASN A 2 57.55 47.60 -7.63
N THR A 3 57.33 46.90 -6.52
CA THR A 3 57.29 45.44 -6.45
C THR A 3 55.97 44.97 -7.08
N PRO A 4 55.97 44.01 -8.04
CA PRO A 4 54.73 43.50 -8.61
C PRO A 4 54.07 42.53 -7.63
N GLU A 5 52.81 42.81 -7.32
CA GLU A 5 51.92 41.97 -6.54
C GLU A 5 51.74 40.58 -7.18
N ASN A 6 51.93 39.56 -6.35
CA ASN A 6 51.75 38.16 -6.66
C ASN A 6 50.26 37.83 -6.85
N THR A 7 49.74 38.03 -8.06
CA THR A 7 48.40 37.60 -8.48
C THR A 7 48.42 36.09 -8.72
N ARG A 8 48.32 35.28 -7.67
CA ARG A 8 47.98 33.87 -7.80
C ARG A 8 46.51 33.74 -8.20
N ASN A 9 46.32 33.64 -9.52
CA ASN A 9 45.07 33.33 -10.19
C ASN A 9 44.36 32.14 -9.52
N ASN A 10 43.15 32.40 -9.03
CA ASN A 10 42.13 31.39 -8.74
C ASN A 10 41.66 30.76 -10.07
N GLN A 11 42.46 29.88 -10.66
CA GLN A 11 41.97 29.01 -11.73
C GLN A 11 41.12 27.91 -11.09
N ARG A 12 39.80 28.15 -11.07
CA ARG A 12 38.82 27.06 -10.94
C ARG A 12 39.10 26.08 -12.07
N TYR A 13 39.62 24.90 -11.74
CA TYR A 13 39.72 23.80 -12.69
C TYR A 13 38.30 23.41 -13.11
N THR A 14 37.82 23.93 -14.25
CA THR A 14 36.61 23.43 -14.90
C THR A 14 36.93 22.02 -15.39
N GLY A 15 36.25 21.02 -14.84
CA GLY A 15 36.42 19.64 -15.27
C GLY A 15 36.16 19.48 -16.77
N PHE A 16 36.67 18.41 -17.38
CA PHE A 16 36.43 18.13 -18.81
C PHE A 16 34.94 18.10 -19.17
N GLY A 17 34.05 17.77 -18.22
CA GLY A 17 32.60 17.64 -18.44
C GLY A 17 31.96 18.85 -19.12
N ASP A 18 32.32 20.06 -18.67
CA ASP A 18 31.66 21.32 -19.08
C ASP A 18 32.20 21.92 -20.38
N LEU A 19 33.23 21.30 -20.97
CA LEU A 19 33.87 21.79 -22.19
C LEU A 19 33.13 21.33 -23.45
N SER A 20 33.08 22.21 -24.45
CA SER A 20 32.64 21.85 -25.80
C SER A 20 33.55 20.76 -26.40
N PRO A 21 33.08 19.96 -27.38
CA PRO A 21 33.92 18.96 -28.03
C PRO A 21 35.24 19.52 -28.58
N SER A 22 35.20 20.72 -29.17
CA SER A 22 36.39 21.44 -29.63
C SER A 22 37.32 21.83 -28.47
N GLY A 23 36.77 22.36 -27.37
CA GLY A 23 37.55 22.68 -26.17
C GLY A 23 38.21 21.46 -25.53
N LYS A 24 37.50 20.32 -25.48
CA LYS A 24 38.05 19.03 -25.01
C LYS A 24 39.22 18.59 -25.90
N SER A 25 39.05 18.65 -27.22
CA SER A 25 40.09 18.29 -28.19
C SER A 25 41.34 19.17 -28.05
N GLN A 26 41.16 20.50 -27.92
CA GLN A 26 42.27 21.43 -27.73
C GLN A 26 43.02 21.16 -26.42
N LYS A 27 42.31 20.92 -25.31
CA LYS A 27 42.94 20.58 -24.02
C LYS A 27 43.67 19.25 -24.07
N ALA A 28 43.10 18.23 -24.71
CA ALA A 28 43.74 16.93 -24.90
C ALA A 28 45.03 17.06 -25.74
N LYS A 29 44.99 17.87 -26.81
CA LYS A 29 46.19 18.16 -27.61
C LYS A 29 47.27 18.85 -26.78
N MET A 30 46.91 19.86 -25.99
CA MET A 30 47.88 20.51 -25.09
C MET A 30 48.51 19.51 -24.10
N MET A 31 47.72 18.64 -23.49
CA MET A 31 48.23 17.60 -22.58
C MET A 31 49.19 16.64 -23.29
N TYR A 32 48.84 16.23 -24.51
CA TYR A 32 49.71 15.39 -25.34
C TYR A 32 51.02 16.10 -25.71
N ASP A 33 50.96 17.36 -26.12
CA ASP A 33 52.15 18.16 -26.46
C ASP A 33 53.07 18.33 -25.23
N TYR A 34 52.50 18.47 -24.03
CA TYR A 34 53.27 18.47 -22.77
C TYR A 34 53.92 17.11 -22.51
N LEU A 35 53.19 16.00 -22.70
CA LEU A 35 53.74 14.67 -22.53
C LEU A 35 54.90 14.40 -23.48
N VAL A 36 54.79 14.77 -24.76
CA VAL A 36 55.86 14.64 -25.77
C VAL A 36 57.12 15.37 -25.32
N LYS A 37 56.97 16.60 -24.80
CA LYS A 37 58.10 17.38 -24.29
C LYS A 37 58.74 16.74 -23.06
N LEU A 38 57.93 16.28 -22.10
CA LEU A 38 58.41 15.65 -20.87
C LEU A 38 59.09 14.30 -21.11
N SER A 39 58.62 13.54 -22.10
CA SER A 39 59.13 12.21 -22.43
C SER A 39 60.29 12.21 -23.41
N GLY A 40 60.77 13.37 -23.88
CA GLY A 40 61.80 13.45 -24.92
C GLY A 40 61.38 12.77 -26.23
N ASN A 41 60.16 13.03 -26.71
CA ASN A 41 59.53 12.41 -27.89
C ASN A 41 59.09 10.93 -27.76
N SER A 42 59.17 10.33 -26.56
CA SER A 42 58.62 8.98 -26.29
C SER A 42 57.42 8.95 -25.32
N PRO A 43 56.29 9.63 -25.62
CA PRO A 43 55.18 9.77 -24.67
C PRO A 43 54.52 8.44 -24.32
N GLY A 44 54.57 7.45 -25.22
CA GLY A 44 54.04 6.11 -24.98
C GLY A 44 54.75 5.38 -23.85
N GLU A 45 56.09 5.42 -23.81
CA GLU A 45 56.89 4.77 -22.77
C GLU A 45 56.67 5.42 -21.40
N LEU A 46 56.61 6.75 -21.35
CA LEU A 46 56.32 7.49 -20.12
C LEU A 46 54.93 7.15 -19.58
N MET A 47 53.93 7.07 -20.45
CA MET A 47 52.56 6.69 -20.07
C MET A 47 52.47 5.23 -19.64
N ASP A 48 53.14 4.30 -20.33
CA ASP A 48 53.20 2.89 -19.93
C ASP A 48 53.84 2.72 -18.56
N TYR A 49 54.97 3.39 -18.32
CA TYR A 49 55.62 3.38 -17.02
C TYR A 49 54.71 3.96 -15.93
N PHE A 50 54.10 5.12 -16.19
CA PHE A 50 53.20 5.75 -15.23
C PHE A 50 52.03 4.85 -14.89
N LEU A 51 51.34 4.30 -15.89
CA LEU A 51 50.14 3.49 -15.70
C LEU A 51 50.46 2.13 -15.08
N ASN A 52 51.51 1.44 -15.55
CA ASN A 52 51.77 0.04 -15.20
C ASN A 52 52.85 -0.16 -14.13
N LYS A 53 53.71 0.83 -13.86
CA LYS A 53 54.82 0.70 -12.89
C LYS A 53 54.66 1.60 -11.67
N SER A 54 54.12 2.80 -11.81
CA SER A 54 53.85 3.68 -10.66
C SER A 54 52.67 3.16 -9.83
N LYS A 55 52.78 3.26 -8.49
CA LYS A 55 51.67 2.94 -7.57
C LYS A 55 50.42 3.74 -7.92
N PHE A 56 50.57 5.04 -8.16
CA PHE A 56 49.46 5.92 -8.47
C PHE A 56 48.75 5.53 -9.77
N GLY A 57 49.50 5.18 -10.82
CA GLY A 57 48.89 4.76 -12.09
C GLY A 57 48.16 3.42 -12.00
N LYS A 58 48.69 2.48 -11.21
CA LYS A 58 48.01 1.22 -10.91
C LYS A 58 46.69 1.46 -10.16
N ASP A 59 46.72 2.28 -9.12
CA ASP A 59 45.53 2.65 -8.34
C ASP A 59 44.48 3.35 -9.24
N LEU A 60 44.92 4.23 -10.14
CA LEU A 60 44.07 4.89 -11.12
C LEU A 60 43.42 3.90 -12.09
N ILE A 61 44.20 2.98 -12.68
CA ILE A 61 43.66 1.94 -13.58
C ILE A 61 42.61 1.10 -12.86
N GLU A 62 42.89 0.69 -11.62
CA GLU A 62 41.97 -0.15 -10.86
C GLU A 62 40.68 0.60 -10.52
N SER A 63 40.77 1.89 -10.15
CA SER A 63 39.61 2.76 -9.94
C SER A 63 38.75 2.85 -11.20
N VAL A 64 39.36 3.17 -12.35
CA VAL A 64 38.65 3.31 -13.63
C VAL A 64 38.03 1.98 -14.06
N ARG A 65 38.75 0.87 -13.90
CA ARG A 65 38.25 -0.48 -14.22
C ARG A 65 37.03 -0.83 -13.35
N ASN A 66 37.07 -0.50 -12.06
CA ASN A 66 35.94 -0.73 -11.15
C ASN A 66 34.74 0.14 -11.50
N GLU A 67 34.93 1.42 -11.85
CA GLU A 67 33.86 2.28 -12.36
C GLU A 67 33.19 1.70 -13.61
N PHE A 68 33.98 1.26 -14.61
CA PHE A 68 33.43 0.60 -15.80
C PHE A 68 32.67 -0.69 -15.47
N ARG A 69 33.17 -1.47 -14.52
CA ARG A 69 32.50 -2.70 -14.06
C ARG A 69 31.15 -2.37 -13.42
N MET A 70 31.10 -1.38 -12.53
CA MET A 70 29.85 -0.91 -11.91
C MET A 70 28.86 -0.43 -12.95
N LEU A 71 29.31 0.39 -13.92
CA LEU A 71 28.47 0.88 -15.00
C LEU A 71 27.86 -0.26 -15.82
N ARG A 72 28.67 -1.26 -16.21
CA ARG A 72 28.17 -2.44 -16.93
C ARG A 72 27.16 -3.24 -16.10
N MET A 73 27.40 -3.40 -14.80
CA MET A 73 26.46 -4.08 -13.91
C MET A 73 25.13 -3.33 -13.83
N THR A 74 25.16 -2.01 -13.67
CA THR A 74 23.95 -1.17 -13.63
C THR A 74 23.16 -1.28 -14.94
N LEU A 75 23.83 -1.23 -16.09
CA LEU A 75 23.17 -1.39 -17.40
C LEU A 75 22.53 -2.78 -17.56
N ASN A 76 23.21 -3.84 -17.08
CA ASN A 76 22.64 -5.19 -17.10
C ASN A 76 21.41 -5.32 -16.19
N ILE A 77 21.45 -4.73 -14.99
CA ILE A 77 20.31 -4.71 -14.05
C ILE A 77 19.15 -3.92 -14.65
N GLN A 78 19.44 -2.79 -15.30
CA GLN A 78 18.45 -1.98 -16.01
C GLN A 78 17.77 -2.80 -17.12
N ALA A 79 18.55 -3.46 -17.97
CA ALA A 79 18.03 -4.29 -19.05
C ALA A 79 17.12 -5.41 -18.51
N LEU A 80 17.56 -6.10 -17.44
CA LEU A 80 16.77 -7.14 -16.77
C LEU A 80 15.48 -6.59 -16.16
N HIS A 81 15.53 -5.44 -15.48
CA HIS A 81 14.34 -4.81 -14.92
C HIS A 81 13.34 -4.45 -16.03
N GLN A 82 13.82 -3.93 -17.16
CA GLN A 82 12.97 -3.48 -18.26
C GLN A 82 12.41 -4.64 -19.10
N SER A 83 13.09 -5.78 -19.15
CA SER A 83 12.58 -6.97 -19.86
C SER A 83 11.43 -7.68 -19.14
N LEU A 84 11.24 -7.41 -17.84
CA LEU A 84 10.14 -7.98 -17.05
C LEU A 84 8.80 -7.32 -17.38
N ASP A 85 7.72 -8.08 -17.25
CA ASP A 85 6.35 -7.57 -17.39
C ASP A 85 6.06 -6.41 -16.41
N LYS A 86 5.17 -5.48 -16.80
CA LYS A 86 4.79 -4.31 -15.99
C LYS A 86 4.36 -4.68 -14.57
N TYR A 87 3.69 -5.81 -14.39
CA TYR A 87 3.13 -6.26 -13.12
C TYR A 87 3.91 -7.41 -12.48
N SER A 88 5.13 -7.68 -12.93
CA SER A 88 5.97 -8.73 -12.34
C SER A 88 6.44 -8.36 -10.93
N ASP A 89 6.16 -9.23 -9.96
CA ASP A 89 6.63 -9.14 -8.57
C ASP A 89 8.17 -9.18 -8.48
N GLN A 90 8.85 -9.64 -9.53
CA GLN A 90 10.32 -9.67 -9.58
C GLN A 90 10.93 -8.31 -9.91
N LYS A 91 10.15 -7.34 -10.42
CA LYS A 91 10.68 -6.00 -10.73
C LYS A 91 11.25 -5.30 -9.50
N SER A 92 10.54 -5.34 -8.38
CA SER A 92 11.02 -4.75 -7.14
C SER A 92 12.20 -5.53 -6.53
N ASN A 93 12.35 -6.83 -6.82
CA ASN A 93 13.55 -7.60 -6.43
C ASN A 93 14.78 -7.19 -7.24
N VAL A 94 14.65 -7.07 -8.57
CA VAL A 94 15.75 -6.61 -9.43
C VAL A 94 16.14 -5.18 -9.09
N LEU A 95 15.14 -4.31 -8.83
CA LEU A 95 15.39 -2.92 -8.46
C LEU A 95 16.07 -2.79 -7.09
N ALA A 96 15.83 -3.73 -6.16
CA ALA A 96 16.46 -3.72 -4.84
C ALA A 96 18.00 -3.79 -4.91
N LEU A 97 18.55 -4.41 -5.96
CA LEU A 97 20.00 -4.48 -6.20
C LEU A 97 20.66 -3.10 -6.34
N VAL A 98 19.91 -2.09 -6.77
CA VAL A 98 20.39 -0.71 -6.96
C VAL A 98 19.76 0.28 -5.96
N ALA A 99 18.63 -0.06 -5.36
CA ALA A 99 17.87 0.83 -4.48
C ALA A 99 18.53 1.06 -3.11
N ASP A 100 19.45 0.19 -2.69
CA ASP A 100 20.21 0.33 -1.45
C ASP A 100 21.24 1.47 -1.53
N THR A 101 21.95 1.53 -2.66
CA THR A 101 23.08 2.45 -2.85
C THR A 101 22.70 3.76 -3.53
N HIS A 102 21.57 3.78 -4.24
CA HIS A 102 21.17 4.94 -5.04
C HIS A 102 19.82 5.49 -4.60
N SER A 103 19.74 6.81 -4.58
CA SER A 103 18.48 7.52 -4.48
C SER A 103 17.63 7.24 -5.71
N ARG A 104 16.33 7.43 -5.53
CA ARG A 104 15.37 7.28 -6.62
C ARG A 104 15.69 8.16 -7.83
N LYS A 105 16.16 9.38 -7.59
CA LYS A 105 16.47 10.35 -8.64
C LYS A 105 17.63 9.82 -9.49
N GLU A 106 18.70 9.40 -8.84
CA GLU A 106 19.87 8.81 -9.51
C GLU A 106 19.48 7.58 -10.34
N ILE A 107 18.63 6.70 -9.80
CA ILE A 107 18.14 5.53 -10.53
C ILE A 107 17.34 5.92 -11.79
N ARG A 108 16.56 7.00 -11.73
CA ARG A 108 15.86 7.54 -12.92
C ARG A 108 16.83 8.17 -13.92
N ASP A 109 17.83 8.89 -13.43
CA ASP A 109 18.87 9.52 -14.26
C ASP A 109 19.72 8.45 -14.97
N MET A 110 19.91 7.27 -14.35
CA MET A 110 20.49 6.07 -14.96
C MET A 110 19.56 5.38 -15.98
N GLY A 111 18.34 5.88 -16.21
CA GLY A 111 17.42 5.40 -17.24
C GLY A 111 16.45 4.30 -16.82
N PHE A 112 16.30 4.02 -15.52
CA PHE A 112 15.28 3.06 -15.06
C PHE A 112 13.86 3.66 -15.14
N LYS A 113 12.90 2.85 -15.60
CA LYS A 113 11.48 3.23 -15.68
C LYS A 113 10.71 2.67 -14.49
N LEU A 114 10.44 3.48 -13.47
CA LEU A 114 9.76 3.05 -12.23
C LEU A 114 8.82 4.09 -11.59
N SER A 115 7.84 3.58 -10.85
CA SER A 115 6.89 4.37 -10.04
C SER A 115 7.42 4.68 -8.63
N ASN A 116 6.69 5.52 -7.89
CA ASN A 116 7.02 5.83 -6.48
C ASN A 116 6.94 4.58 -5.61
N THR A 117 5.88 3.80 -5.79
CA THR A 117 5.60 2.61 -4.99
C THR A 117 6.62 1.50 -5.24
N GLN A 118 7.05 1.33 -6.50
CA GLN A 118 8.07 0.34 -6.87
C GLN A 118 9.41 0.63 -6.20
N TYR A 119 9.83 1.90 -6.15
CA TYR A 119 11.05 2.28 -5.44
C TYR A 119 10.97 1.99 -3.94
N ALA A 120 9.87 2.41 -3.29
CA ALA A 120 9.71 2.21 -1.86
C ALA A 120 9.71 0.72 -1.47
N GLU A 121 9.07 -0.12 -2.28
CA GLU A 121 9.06 -1.57 -2.07
C GLU A 121 10.46 -2.17 -2.29
N ALA A 122 11.17 -1.77 -3.34
CA ALA A 122 12.52 -2.24 -3.62
C ALA A 122 13.51 -1.85 -2.52
N LYS A 123 13.42 -0.60 -2.02
CA LYS A 123 14.26 -0.12 -0.93
C LYS A 123 14.02 -0.90 0.36
N ARG A 124 12.75 -1.13 0.73
CA ARG A 124 12.41 -2.02 1.84
C ARG A 124 12.97 -3.43 1.64
N LYS A 125 12.85 -4.00 0.44
CA LYS A 125 13.38 -5.33 0.15
C LYS A 125 14.90 -5.38 0.29
N ALA A 126 15.60 -4.33 -0.12
CA ALA A 126 17.05 -4.20 0.05
C ALA A 126 17.44 -4.16 1.53
N GLU A 127 16.80 -3.29 2.31
CA GLU A 127 16.99 -3.16 3.77
C GLU A 127 16.71 -4.49 4.49
N ASP A 128 15.66 -5.21 4.08
CA ASP A 128 15.27 -6.50 4.65
C ASP A 128 16.13 -7.69 4.13
N GLY A 129 17.08 -7.47 3.20
CA GLY A 129 17.91 -8.54 2.60
C GLY A 129 17.12 -9.55 1.75
N LEU A 130 15.96 -9.15 1.26
CA LEU A 130 14.85 -10.03 0.91
C LEU A 130 14.53 -10.01 -0.60
N PHE A 131 15.55 -9.83 -1.45
CA PHE A 131 15.42 -9.57 -2.89
C PHE A 131 15.95 -10.68 -3.82
N SER A 132 15.97 -11.94 -3.34
CA SER A 132 16.39 -13.08 -4.17
C SER A 132 15.55 -13.23 -5.44
N LEU A 133 16.22 -13.51 -6.56
CA LEU A 133 15.57 -13.81 -7.86
C LEU A 133 15.09 -15.27 -7.94
N GLY A 134 15.61 -16.14 -7.05
CA GLY A 134 15.46 -17.60 -7.13
C GLY A 134 14.20 -18.18 -6.49
N SER A 135 13.32 -17.36 -5.90
CA SER A 135 12.09 -17.87 -5.29
C SER A 135 10.87 -17.15 -5.86
N LYS A 136 9.96 -17.94 -6.44
CA LYS A 136 8.53 -17.59 -6.46
C LYS A 136 8.17 -17.42 -5.00
N ARG A 137 8.13 -16.18 -4.50
CA ARG A 137 7.56 -15.91 -3.19
C ARG A 137 6.13 -16.43 -3.21
N HIS A 138 5.87 -17.50 -2.46
CA HIS A 138 4.59 -17.59 -1.77
C HIS A 138 4.44 -16.25 -1.05
N LYS A 139 3.40 -15.48 -1.40
CA LYS A 139 3.12 -14.17 -0.84
C LYS A 139 3.43 -14.22 0.65
N ALA A 140 4.46 -13.48 1.07
CA ALA A 140 4.75 -13.32 2.48
C ALA A 140 3.45 -12.88 3.13
N ASP A 141 3.01 -13.65 4.11
CA ASP A 141 1.78 -13.42 4.85
C ASP A 141 2.02 -12.19 5.74
N HIS A 142 2.10 -11.02 5.11
CA HIS A 142 2.27 -9.74 5.78
C HIS A 142 0.96 -9.39 6.48
N SER A 143 0.61 -10.09 7.56
CA SER A 143 -0.23 -9.57 8.65
C SER A 143 -0.41 -10.51 9.85
N SER A 144 0.35 -11.59 10.04
CA SER A 144 0.28 -12.30 11.32
C SER A 144 1.11 -11.57 12.38
N ARG A 145 0.67 -10.36 12.78
CA ARG A 145 0.86 -9.98 14.19
C ARG A 145 0.38 -11.20 14.97
N ILE A 146 1.23 -11.79 15.80
CA ILE A 146 0.85 -12.94 16.62
C ILE A 146 -0.25 -12.44 17.55
N ILE A 147 -1.50 -12.67 17.17
CA ILE A 147 -2.68 -12.31 17.96
C ILE A 147 -2.67 -13.29 19.13
N SER A 148 -2.55 -12.78 20.37
CA SER A 148 -2.64 -13.61 21.57
C SER A 148 -3.93 -14.43 21.52
N LYS A 149 -3.84 -15.68 22.00
CA LYS A 149 -5.00 -16.57 22.15
C LYS A 149 -6.10 -15.89 22.98
N ASP A 150 -5.71 -15.15 24.01
CA ASP A 150 -6.61 -14.39 24.89
C ASP A 150 -7.43 -13.36 24.10
N THR A 151 -6.80 -12.67 23.13
CA THR A 151 -7.50 -11.69 22.29
C THR A 151 -8.53 -12.37 21.39
N LYS A 152 -8.22 -13.57 20.85
CA LYS A 152 -9.19 -14.34 20.06
C LYS A 152 -10.40 -14.75 20.91
N GLU A 153 -10.16 -15.25 22.12
CA GLU A 153 -11.21 -15.66 23.06
C GLU A 153 -12.10 -14.48 23.47
N ILE A 154 -11.50 -13.32 23.73
CA ILE A 154 -12.25 -12.09 24.01
C ILE A 154 -13.15 -11.73 22.83
N VAL A 155 -12.64 -11.69 21.60
CA VAL A 155 -13.47 -11.36 20.42
C VAL A 155 -14.63 -12.35 20.26
N VAL A 156 -14.39 -13.65 20.43
CA VAL A 156 -15.43 -14.68 20.35
C VAL A 156 -16.48 -14.49 21.46
N SER A 157 -16.07 -14.19 22.70
CA SER A 157 -17.02 -13.97 23.80
C SER A 157 -17.95 -12.77 23.55
N TYR A 158 -17.43 -11.65 23.05
CA TYR A 158 -18.24 -10.49 22.70
C TYR A 158 -19.18 -10.76 21.53
N LEU A 159 -18.73 -11.52 20.53
CA LEU A 159 -19.58 -11.93 19.41
C LEU A 159 -20.73 -12.83 19.90
N LEU A 160 -20.45 -13.79 20.78
CA LEU A 160 -21.47 -14.67 21.36
C LEU A 160 -22.49 -13.88 22.18
N ASN A 161 -22.03 -13.01 23.07
CA ASN A 161 -22.89 -12.17 23.93
C ASN A 161 -23.79 -11.21 23.12
N ASN A 162 -23.39 -10.85 21.91
CA ASN A 162 -24.15 -9.98 21.00
C ASN A 162 -24.84 -10.78 19.88
N SER A 163 -25.11 -12.07 20.10
CA SER A 163 -25.69 -12.94 19.09
C SER A 163 -26.73 -13.91 19.62
N ARG A 164 -27.55 -14.41 18.70
CA ARG A 164 -28.50 -15.49 18.94
C ARG A 164 -28.17 -16.69 18.07
N ALA A 165 -28.11 -17.86 18.70
CA ALA A 165 -27.90 -19.11 17.99
C ALA A 165 -29.11 -19.44 17.10
N SER A 166 -28.84 -19.88 15.88
CA SER A 166 -29.82 -20.41 14.93
C SER A 166 -29.80 -21.94 14.96
N SER A 167 -30.92 -22.55 14.58
CA SER A 167 -30.97 -23.98 14.26
C SER A 167 -30.19 -24.33 12.97
N ASN A 168 -29.84 -23.34 12.16
CA ASN A 168 -29.06 -23.54 10.94
C ASN A 168 -27.56 -23.69 11.26
N THR A 169 -26.89 -24.56 10.50
CA THR A 169 -25.43 -24.74 10.57
C THR A 169 -24.74 -24.21 9.32
N CYS A 170 -23.43 -23.96 9.42
CA CYS A 170 -22.60 -23.62 8.26
C CYS A 170 -21.21 -24.26 8.38
N LYS A 171 -20.58 -24.50 7.23
CA LYS A 171 -19.22 -25.03 7.16
C LYS A 171 -18.23 -23.93 7.52
N VAL A 172 -17.44 -24.14 8.58
CA VAL A 172 -16.36 -23.26 9.02
C VAL A 172 -15.03 -23.99 8.89
N LYS A 173 -14.03 -23.31 8.32
CA LYS A 173 -12.67 -23.84 8.18
C LYS A 173 -11.95 -23.75 9.53
N GLN A 174 -11.42 -24.87 9.98
CA GLN A 174 -10.60 -24.97 11.19
C GLN A 174 -9.13 -24.63 10.91
N GLU A 175 -8.35 -24.40 11.97
CA GLU A 175 -6.90 -24.12 11.86
C GLU A 175 -6.14 -25.29 11.19
N ASN A 176 -6.63 -26.53 11.33
CA ASN A 176 -6.09 -27.72 10.67
C ASN A 176 -6.47 -27.88 9.18
N GLY A 177 -7.15 -26.87 8.60
CA GLY A 177 -7.58 -26.88 7.20
C GLY A 177 -8.85 -27.70 6.90
N LYS A 178 -9.38 -28.48 7.85
CA LYS A 178 -10.63 -29.22 7.70
C LYS A 178 -11.85 -28.33 7.89
N TYR A 179 -12.97 -28.69 7.25
CA TYR A 179 -14.24 -28.00 7.42
C TYR A 179 -15.11 -28.73 8.45
N MET A 180 -15.67 -27.98 9.39
CA MET A 180 -16.58 -28.48 10.42
C MET A 180 -17.90 -27.71 10.34
N TYR A 181 -19.02 -28.38 10.62
CA TYR A 181 -20.32 -27.71 10.76
C TYR A 181 -20.41 -27.05 12.13
N GLN A 182 -20.70 -25.75 12.15
CA GLN A 182 -20.96 -24.98 13.36
C GLN A 182 -22.30 -24.27 13.26
N PRO A 183 -23.00 -24.03 14.39
CA PRO A 183 -24.23 -23.26 14.41
C PRO A 183 -23.98 -21.83 13.91
N VAL A 184 -24.95 -21.30 13.17
CA VAL A 184 -24.97 -19.91 12.72
C VAL A 184 -25.43 -19.03 13.87
N TYR A 185 -24.68 -17.98 14.15
CA TYR A 185 -25.04 -16.97 15.14
C TYR A 185 -25.47 -15.69 14.41
N TYR A 186 -26.66 -15.20 14.68
CA TYR A 186 -27.13 -13.93 14.15
C TYR A 186 -26.79 -12.80 15.13
N LEU A 187 -26.01 -11.83 14.67
CA LEU A 187 -25.61 -10.67 15.46
C LEU A 187 -26.79 -9.71 15.64
N ASP A 188 -27.06 -9.35 16.89
CA ASP A 188 -28.08 -8.36 17.28
C ASP A 188 -27.56 -6.92 17.09
N SER A 189 -26.24 -6.73 17.24
CA SER A 189 -25.51 -5.46 17.06
C SER A 189 -24.62 -5.49 15.82
N THR A 190 -24.22 -4.33 15.30
CA THR A 190 -23.27 -4.34 14.17
C THR A 190 -21.89 -4.76 14.64
N LYS A 191 -21.10 -5.38 13.75
CA LYS A 191 -19.69 -5.72 14.03
C LYS A 191 -18.89 -4.49 14.49
N LEU A 192 -19.21 -3.30 13.98
CA LEU A 192 -18.55 -2.05 14.37
C LEU A 192 -18.90 -1.66 15.81
N ASP A 193 -20.16 -1.81 16.22
CA ASP A 193 -20.60 -1.51 17.59
C ASP A 193 -19.93 -2.46 18.58
N ILE A 194 -19.84 -3.74 18.23
CA ILE A 194 -19.15 -4.76 19.04
C ILE A 194 -17.66 -4.41 19.19
N TYR A 195 -17.00 -4.01 18.11
CA TYR A 195 -15.61 -3.55 18.16
C TYR A 195 -15.45 -2.34 19.09
N ASN A 196 -16.31 -1.33 18.95
CA ASN A 196 -16.28 -0.15 19.79
C ASN A 196 -16.52 -0.47 21.27
N SER A 197 -17.37 -1.45 21.59
CA SER A 197 -17.55 -1.92 22.97
C SER A 197 -16.29 -2.60 23.52
N ILE A 198 -15.62 -3.45 22.73
CA ILE A 198 -14.33 -4.04 23.14
C ILE A 198 -13.28 -2.96 23.42
N CYS A 199 -13.17 -1.95 22.56
CA CYS A 199 -12.21 -0.86 22.76
C CYS A 199 -12.51 0.00 23.99
N ARG A 200 -13.80 0.21 24.32
CA ARG A 200 -14.22 0.95 25.51
C ARG A 200 -13.98 0.17 26.79
N GLU A 201 -14.32 -1.11 26.82
CA GLU A 201 -14.26 -1.95 28.02
C GLU A 201 -12.85 -2.52 28.28
N LYS A 202 -12.04 -2.68 27.23
CA LYS A 202 -10.67 -3.22 27.32
C LYS A 202 -9.67 -2.39 26.51
N PRO A 203 -9.32 -1.17 26.96
CA PRO A 203 -8.40 -0.29 26.24
C PRO A 203 -6.96 -0.84 26.14
N GLY A 204 -6.57 -1.80 26.99
CA GLY A 204 -5.25 -2.45 26.94
C GLY A 204 -5.05 -3.42 25.77
N ILE A 205 -6.12 -3.80 25.06
CA ILE A 205 -6.02 -4.72 23.92
C ILE A 205 -5.63 -3.94 22.67
N LYS A 206 -4.44 -4.23 22.12
CA LYS A 206 -3.98 -3.68 20.83
C LYS A 206 -4.70 -4.37 19.64
N LEU A 207 -6.01 -4.21 19.53
CA LEU A 207 -6.84 -4.76 18.46
C LEU A 207 -7.24 -3.67 17.45
N GLY A 208 -6.70 -3.76 16.24
CA GLY A 208 -7.13 -2.91 15.12
C GLY A 208 -8.45 -3.39 14.52
N LEU A 209 -9.21 -2.47 13.92
CA LEU A 209 -10.50 -2.78 13.28
C LEU A 209 -10.38 -3.84 12.17
N SER A 210 -9.34 -3.77 11.34
CA SER A 210 -9.07 -4.77 10.29
C SER A 210 -8.81 -6.16 10.89
N THR A 211 -7.96 -6.23 11.92
CA THR A 211 -7.67 -7.46 12.67
C THR A 211 -8.92 -8.04 13.31
N PHE A 212 -9.79 -7.21 13.88
CA PHE A 212 -11.08 -7.64 14.42
C PHE A 212 -11.95 -8.31 13.36
N TYR A 213 -12.07 -7.72 12.16
CA TYR A 213 -12.83 -8.35 11.08
C TYR A 213 -12.25 -9.70 10.64
N THR A 214 -10.93 -9.85 10.64
CA THR A 214 -10.26 -11.13 10.35
C THR A 214 -10.54 -12.20 11.41
N LEU A 215 -10.68 -11.78 12.68
CA LEU A 215 -11.02 -12.67 13.80
C LEU A 215 -12.50 -13.06 13.86
N CYS A 216 -13.39 -12.32 13.18
CA CYS A 216 -14.81 -12.64 13.14
C CYS A 216 -15.08 -13.88 12.29
N LEU A 217 -15.40 -15.00 12.94
CA LEU A 217 -15.67 -16.26 12.25
C LEU A 217 -16.88 -16.15 11.28
N PRO A 218 -16.88 -16.91 10.16
CA PRO A 218 -17.93 -16.85 9.13
C PRO A 218 -19.33 -17.25 9.60
N ASN A 219 -19.42 -17.97 10.72
CA ASN A 219 -20.68 -18.38 11.32
C ASN A 219 -21.43 -17.23 12.02
N PHE A 220 -20.77 -16.11 12.31
CA PHE A 220 -21.42 -14.90 12.81
C PHE A 220 -21.94 -14.04 11.65
N LYS A 221 -23.24 -14.10 11.43
CA LYS A 221 -23.93 -13.43 10.32
C LYS A 221 -24.77 -12.26 10.83
N LYS A 222 -24.95 -11.24 9.99
CA LYS A 222 -25.94 -10.20 10.28
C LYS A 222 -27.34 -10.84 10.20
N GLY A 223 -28.14 -10.68 11.25
CA GLY A 223 -29.55 -11.03 11.21
C GLY A 223 -30.24 -10.25 10.09
N LYS A 224 -30.89 -10.95 9.14
CA LYS A 224 -31.84 -10.32 8.22
C LYS A 224 -33.15 -10.24 8.99
N LYS A 225 -33.60 -9.05 9.37
CA LYS A 225 -34.86 -8.96 10.13
C LYS A 225 -36.01 -9.31 9.17
N ARG A 226 -37.07 -9.97 9.65
CA ARG A 226 -38.30 -10.17 8.84
C ARG A 226 -38.91 -8.86 8.31
N VAL A 227 -38.59 -7.72 8.94
CA VAL A 227 -38.97 -6.37 8.47
C VAL A 227 -38.19 -5.90 7.23
N ASP A 228 -37.08 -6.53 6.88
CA ASP A 228 -36.28 -6.22 5.67
C ASP A 228 -36.85 -6.91 4.41
N MET A 229 -38.07 -7.45 4.48
CA MET A 229 -38.74 -8.14 3.37
C MET A 229 -39.72 -7.24 2.63
N CYS A 230 -40.06 -6.05 3.17
CA CYS A 230 -40.99 -5.15 2.50
C CYS A 230 -40.33 -4.53 1.25
N PRO A 231 -40.80 -4.84 0.04
CA PRO A 231 -40.17 -4.32 -1.19
C PRO A 231 -40.21 -2.79 -1.25
N ILE A 232 -41.23 -2.17 -0.63
CA ILE A 232 -41.39 -0.72 -0.55
C ILE A 232 -40.30 -0.12 0.36
N CYS A 233 -40.01 -0.73 1.51
CA CYS A 233 -38.96 -0.26 2.41
C CYS A 233 -37.56 -0.39 1.79
N ILE A 234 -37.25 -1.54 1.20
CA ILE A 234 -35.94 -1.80 0.58
C ILE A 234 -35.70 -0.84 -0.60
N LYS A 235 -36.67 -0.73 -1.51
CA LYS A 235 -36.58 0.20 -2.65
C LYS A 235 -36.58 1.65 -2.18
N GLY A 236 -37.36 1.97 -1.15
CA GLY A 236 -37.46 3.29 -0.55
C GLY A 236 -36.14 3.80 0.01
N GLU A 237 -35.47 3.01 0.87
CA GLU A 237 -34.17 3.39 1.45
C GLU A 237 -33.08 3.57 0.38
N ASN A 238 -33.06 2.70 -0.63
CA ASN A 238 -32.13 2.82 -1.74
C ASN A 238 -32.39 4.08 -2.59
N ASN A 239 -33.67 4.40 -2.81
CA ASN A 239 -34.07 5.58 -3.57
C ASN A 239 -33.85 6.88 -2.78
N GLU A 240 -33.98 6.90 -1.45
CA GLU A 240 -33.60 8.06 -0.64
C GLU A 240 -32.09 8.34 -0.73
N LYS A 241 -31.25 7.30 -0.67
CA LYS A 241 -29.80 7.45 -0.84
C LYS A 241 -29.44 7.96 -2.25
N ARG A 242 -30.19 7.53 -3.28
CA ARG A 242 -30.05 8.04 -4.65
C ARG A 242 -30.50 9.48 -4.77
N LEU A 243 -31.63 9.85 -4.18
CA LEU A 243 -32.18 11.20 -4.22
C LEU A 243 -31.22 12.24 -3.61
N ARG A 244 -30.49 11.89 -2.54
CA ARG A 244 -29.45 12.76 -1.95
C ARG A 244 -28.28 13.07 -2.88
N LYS A 245 -28.09 12.30 -3.96
CA LYS A 245 -27.01 12.46 -4.94
C LYS A 245 -27.47 13.15 -6.23
N ILE A 246 -28.78 13.34 -6.40
CA ILE A 246 -29.36 14.01 -7.57
C ILE A 246 -29.42 15.50 -7.27
N ASN A 247 -29.00 16.33 -8.22
CA ASN A 247 -29.10 17.78 -8.08
C ASN A 247 -30.59 18.18 -7.97
N PRO A 248 -30.96 19.11 -7.06
CA PRO A 248 -32.36 19.51 -6.88
C PRO A 248 -33.03 20.03 -8.16
N GLU A 249 -32.23 20.67 -9.01
CA GLU A 249 -32.64 21.28 -10.29
C GLU A 249 -32.73 20.27 -11.46
N ASP A 250 -32.20 19.06 -11.27
CA ASP A 250 -32.33 17.99 -12.25
C ASP A 250 -33.79 17.49 -12.26
N ASN A 251 -34.50 17.81 -13.36
CA ASN A 251 -35.88 17.46 -13.63
C ASN A 251 -36.00 16.41 -14.76
N THR A 252 -35.02 15.51 -14.86
CA THR A 252 -35.14 14.32 -15.71
C THR A 252 -36.29 13.41 -15.27
N GLU A 253 -36.89 12.67 -16.20
CA GLU A 253 -37.99 11.73 -15.93
C GLU A 253 -37.63 10.72 -14.82
N LEU A 254 -36.37 10.26 -14.81
CA LEU A 254 -35.81 9.38 -13.80
C LEU A 254 -35.80 10.03 -12.40
N SER A 255 -35.38 11.30 -12.29
CA SER A 255 -35.41 12.03 -11.03
C SER A 255 -36.85 12.18 -10.50
N GLY A 256 -37.81 12.44 -11.40
CA GLY A 256 -39.24 12.52 -11.08
C GLY A 256 -39.81 11.18 -10.61
N GLN A 257 -39.38 10.06 -11.20
CA GLN A 257 -39.77 8.73 -10.76
C GLN A 257 -39.20 8.39 -9.37
N ILE A 258 -37.93 8.71 -9.12
CA ILE A 258 -37.27 8.49 -7.82
C ILE A 258 -37.97 9.31 -6.72
N ARG A 259 -38.26 10.59 -6.96
CA ARG A 259 -38.99 11.46 -6.01
C ARG A 259 -40.37 10.87 -5.66
N ARG A 260 -41.12 10.40 -6.66
CA ARG A 260 -42.44 9.74 -6.45
C ARG A 260 -42.32 8.47 -5.60
N GLN A 261 -41.35 7.61 -5.89
CA GLN A 261 -41.11 6.37 -5.13
C GLN A 261 -40.68 6.65 -3.67
N VAL A 262 -39.87 7.67 -3.44
CA VAL A 262 -39.53 8.13 -2.07
C VAL A 262 -40.78 8.66 -1.35
N GLY A 263 -41.66 9.39 -2.05
CA GLY A 263 -42.94 9.82 -1.50
C GLY A 263 -43.83 8.66 -1.04
N LEU A 264 -43.93 7.60 -1.85
CA LEU A 264 -44.66 6.37 -1.50
C LEU A 264 -44.05 5.67 -0.28
N TYR A 265 -42.72 5.60 -0.21
CA TYR A 265 -42.00 5.05 0.94
C TYR A 265 -42.31 5.82 2.23
N LYS A 266 -42.28 7.16 2.21
CA LYS A 266 -42.61 7.98 3.39
C LYS A 266 -44.05 7.78 3.86
N LYS A 267 -45.01 7.69 2.93
CA LYS A 267 -46.41 7.35 3.26
C LYS A 267 -46.51 5.97 3.90
N HIS A 268 -45.79 4.99 3.38
CA HIS A 268 -45.75 3.63 3.95
C HIS A 268 -45.22 3.62 5.39
N LEU A 269 -44.16 4.38 5.68
CA LEU A 269 -43.65 4.54 7.06
C LEU A 269 -44.68 5.15 8.01
N LEU A 270 -45.47 6.12 7.56
CA LEU A 270 -46.53 6.73 8.37
C LEU A 270 -47.63 5.73 8.70
N VAL A 271 -48.07 4.93 7.73
CA VAL A 271 -49.07 3.87 7.95
C VAL A 271 -48.53 2.83 8.94
N LYS A 272 -47.28 2.39 8.76
CA LYS A 272 -46.62 1.45 9.68
C LYS A 272 -46.58 2.00 11.11
N LYS A 273 -46.26 3.29 11.27
CA LYS A 273 -46.24 3.97 12.58
C LYS A 273 -47.63 3.94 13.23
N ARG A 274 -48.68 4.33 12.49
CA ARG A 274 -50.06 4.29 12.99
C ARG A 274 -50.51 2.88 13.39
N GLN A 275 -50.17 1.87 12.59
CA GLN A 275 -50.46 0.47 12.91
C GLN A 275 -49.76 0.02 14.20
N SER A 276 -48.49 0.41 14.37
CA SER A 276 -47.73 0.10 15.59
C SER A 276 -48.30 0.79 16.81
N GLU A 277 -48.72 2.05 16.71
CA GLU A 277 -49.33 2.81 17.80
C GLU A 277 -50.69 2.22 18.21
N ALA A 278 -51.54 1.89 17.22
CA ALA A 278 -52.81 1.23 17.46
C ALA A 278 -52.64 -0.13 18.15
N TYR A 279 -51.67 -0.93 17.69
CA TYR A 279 -51.38 -2.23 18.30
C TYR A 279 -50.88 -2.10 19.74
N LYS A 280 -49.97 -1.16 20.02
CA LYS A 280 -49.51 -0.87 21.39
C LYS A 280 -50.67 -0.44 22.29
N ALA A 281 -51.53 0.46 21.81
CA ALA A 281 -52.71 0.89 22.55
C ALA A 281 -53.69 -0.26 22.84
N CYS A 282 -53.81 -1.26 21.96
CA CYS A 282 -54.58 -2.47 22.20
C CYS A 282 -53.94 -3.36 23.28
N LEU A 283 -52.62 -3.52 23.27
CA LEU A 283 -51.89 -4.28 24.30
C LEU A 283 -51.98 -3.62 25.68
N ASP A 284 -51.84 -2.29 25.74
CA ASP A 284 -51.93 -1.52 26.99
C ASP A 284 -53.34 -1.57 27.61
N ARG A 285 -54.38 -1.76 26.79
CA ARG A 285 -55.78 -1.94 27.24
C ARG A 285 -56.11 -3.38 27.65
N SER A 286 -55.32 -4.36 27.23
CA SER A 286 -55.55 -5.79 27.51
C SER A 286 -54.67 -6.29 28.67
N SER A 287 -54.95 -5.78 29.87
CA SER A 287 -54.57 -6.31 31.20
C SER A 287 -53.07 -6.22 31.62
N PRO A 288 -52.76 -5.81 32.89
CA PRO A 288 -51.39 -5.56 33.39
C PRO A 288 -50.48 -6.78 33.57
N ARG A 289 -50.86 -7.98 33.10
CA ARG A 289 -50.18 -9.24 33.42
C ARG A 289 -49.09 -9.69 32.43
N LEU A 290 -48.80 -8.93 31.38
CA LEU A 290 -47.76 -9.26 30.39
C LEU A 290 -46.54 -8.32 30.42
N ARG A 291 -46.30 -7.66 31.56
CA ARG A 291 -45.15 -6.76 31.74
C ARG A 291 -43.78 -7.45 31.80
N SER A 292 -43.68 -8.77 31.67
CA SER A 292 -42.41 -9.50 31.81
C SER A 292 -41.75 -9.95 30.51
N TYR A 293 -42.28 -9.63 29.33
CA TYR A 293 -41.73 -10.17 28.07
C TYR A 293 -41.30 -9.16 27.01
N TYR A 294 -41.58 -7.86 27.18
CA TYR A 294 -41.27 -6.88 26.14
C TYR A 294 -40.89 -5.51 26.72
N GLU A 295 -39.80 -5.47 27.47
CA GLU A 295 -38.93 -4.30 27.48
C GLU A 295 -37.69 -4.64 26.65
N PHE A 296 -37.67 -4.24 25.38
CA PHE A 296 -36.49 -3.86 24.57
C PHE A 296 -36.97 -3.19 23.26
#